data_AF-A0A6C0JJ96-F1
#
_entry.id   AF-A0A6C0JJ96-F1
#
_cell.length_a   1.000
_cell.length_b   1.000
_cell.length_c   1.000
_cell.angle_alpha   90.00
_cell.angle_beta   90.00
_cell.angle_gamma   90.00
#
_symmetry.space_group_name_H-M   'P 1'
#
loop_
_entity.id
_entity.type
_entity.pdbx_description
1 polymer ?
#
loop_
_entity_poly.entity_id
_entity_poly.type
_entity_poly.pdbx_seq_one_letter_code
_entity_poly.pdbx_strand_id
1 'polypeptide(L)'
;MCWNPDISINTFIFSVLTLLFIYLTNTYSKYKTKTFDNPLMYLLFFEVVLIQLIEFFLWKNLKNDKMNKLLSRLACIIILLQPFTIILMIQRYDIKHIMLALYSLFVILLYINTSLYHKNSFRTTVGINGHLSWEWMNYKGYQNIFLFILLLFYIIPTLFTNNFVLFLFVIVSLVISFVQYFKYNTFGSMWCWLSNIFLLYFIINILIIQPYKEYNNLC
;
A
#
# COMPACT_ATOMS: atom_id res chain seq x y z
N MET A 1 8.76 -2.94 -0.49
CA MET A 1 10.19 -2.92 -0.85
C MET A 1 10.60 -4.14 -1.61
N CYS A 2 10.71 -3.96 -2.92
CA CYS A 2 11.47 -4.82 -3.80
C CYS A 2 12.96 -4.80 -3.40
N TRP A 3 13.65 -5.86 -3.78
CA TRP A 3 15.07 -6.09 -3.49
C TRP A 3 15.99 -5.63 -4.64
N ASN A 4 15.43 -5.26 -5.80
CA ASN A 4 16.18 -4.77 -6.97
C ASN A 4 15.28 -3.81 -7.79
N PRO A 5 15.83 -2.75 -8.42
CA PRO A 5 15.10 -1.91 -9.39
C PRO A 5 14.33 -2.69 -10.47
N ASP A 6 14.89 -3.76 -11.04
CA ASP A 6 14.25 -4.51 -12.14
C ASP A 6 12.92 -5.13 -11.68
N ILE A 7 12.86 -5.56 -10.42
CA ILE A 7 11.66 -6.16 -9.84
C ILE A 7 10.64 -5.08 -9.47
N SER A 8 11.11 -3.91 -9.03
CA SER A 8 10.25 -2.74 -8.84
C SER A 8 9.54 -2.34 -10.13
N ILE A 9 10.26 -2.21 -11.24
CA ILE A 9 9.66 -1.77 -12.51
C ILE A 9 8.77 -2.85 -13.13
N ASN A 10 9.17 -4.13 -13.06
CA ASN A 10 8.33 -5.23 -13.56
C ASN A 10 7.02 -5.35 -12.76
N THR A 11 7.11 -5.22 -11.42
CA THR A 11 5.93 -5.19 -10.54
C THR A 11 5.04 -3.99 -10.89
N PHE A 12 5.61 -2.79 -11.10
CA PHE A 12 4.84 -1.62 -11.50
C PHE A 12 4.08 -1.86 -12.82
N ILE A 13 4.77 -2.30 -13.87
CA ILE A 13 4.17 -2.54 -15.20
C ILE A 13 3.08 -3.62 -15.11
N PHE A 14 3.39 -4.76 -14.50
CA PHE A 14 2.44 -5.85 -14.29
C PHE A 14 1.19 -5.34 -13.58
N SER A 15 1.36 -4.60 -12.50
CA SER A 15 0.24 -4.15 -11.68
C SER A 15 -0.61 -3.08 -12.35
N VAL A 16 -0.01 -2.14 -13.08
CA VAL A 16 -0.75 -1.15 -13.88
C VAL A 16 -1.58 -1.84 -14.96
N LEU A 17 -0.97 -2.76 -15.72
CA LEU A 17 -1.68 -3.50 -16.76
C LEU A 17 -2.81 -4.36 -16.17
N THR A 18 -2.59 -4.95 -15.01
CA THR A 18 -3.61 -5.74 -14.31
C THR A 18 -4.77 -4.87 -13.83
N LEU A 19 -4.50 -3.69 -13.26
CA LEU A 19 -5.55 -2.76 -12.86
C LEU A 19 -6.36 -2.26 -14.06
N LEU A 20 -5.69 -1.98 -15.18
CA LEU A 20 -6.36 -1.63 -16.44
C LEU A 20 -7.23 -2.80 -16.95
N PHE A 21 -6.71 -4.03 -16.90
CA PHE A 21 -7.46 -5.23 -17.27
C PHE A 21 -8.72 -5.42 -16.40
N ILE A 22 -8.60 -5.25 -15.08
CA ILE A 22 -9.73 -5.32 -14.15
C ILE A 22 -10.75 -4.22 -14.48
N TYR A 23 -10.29 -2.99 -14.74
CA TYR A 23 -11.17 -1.89 -15.12
C TYR A 23 -11.94 -2.20 -16.41
N LEU A 24 -11.24 -2.57 -17.49
CA LEU A 24 -11.86 -2.90 -18.78
C LEU A 24 -12.85 -4.06 -18.65
N THR A 25 -12.50 -5.09 -17.87
CA THR A 25 -13.39 -6.22 -17.61
C THR A 25 -14.65 -5.79 -16.86
N ASN A 26 -14.53 -4.97 -15.81
CA ASN A 26 -15.69 -4.48 -15.06
C ASN A 26 -16.61 -3.58 -15.89
N THR A 27 -16.04 -2.83 -16.84
CA THR A 27 -16.80 -1.93 -17.73
C THR A 27 -17.49 -2.68 -18.86
N TYR A 28 -16.80 -3.61 -19.54
CA TYR A 28 -17.25 -4.16 -20.82
C TYR A 28 -17.59 -5.66 -20.79
N SER A 29 -17.24 -6.38 -19.73
CA SER A 29 -17.50 -7.81 -19.60
C SER A 29 -18.59 -8.12 -18.57
N LYS A 30 -19.14 -9.33 -18.65
CA LYS A 30 -20.02 -9.91 -17.63
C LYS A 30 -19.25 -10.36 -16.37
N TYR A 31 -17.95 -10.60 -16.49
CA TYR A 31 -17.10 -11.10 -15.42
C TYR A 31 -16.66 -10.00 -14.44
N LYS A 32 -17.62 -9.49 -13.66
CA LYS A 32 -17.40 -8.35 -12.76
C LYS A 32 -16.82 -8.76 -11.40
N THR A 33 -15.95 -7.92 -10.86
CA THR A 33 -15.33 -8.07 -9.54
C THR A 33 -15.93 -7.05 -8.57
N LYS A 34 -16.87 -7.49 -7.72
CA LYS A 34 -17.57 -6.62 -6.75
C LYS A 34 -16.65 -5.79 -5.86
N THR A 35 -15.45 -6.30 -5.58
CA THR A 35 -14.42 -5.56 -4.83
C THR A 35 -14.15 -4.19 -5.44
N PHE A 36 -14.14 -4.08 -6.77
CA PHE A 36 -13.82 -2.87 -7.52
C PHE A 36 -15.06 -2.04 -7.92
N ASP A 37 -16.24 -2.32 -7.35
CA ASP A 37 -17.44 -1.50 -7.58
C ASP A 37 -17.26 -0.08 -7.02
N ASN A 38 -16.47 0.08 -5.95
CA ASN A 38 -16.09 1.39 -5.42
C ASN A 38 -14.82 1.88 -6.15
N PRO A 39 -14.85 3.03 -6.85
CA PRO A 39 -13.71 3.55 -7.59
C PRO A 39 -12.48 3.85 -6.71
N LEU A 40 -12.68 4.10 -5.41
CA LEU A 40 -11.59 4.29 -4.45
C LEU A 40 -10.72 3.03 -4.29
N MET A 41 -11.20 1.84 -4.66
CA MET A 41 -10.36 0.64 -4.69
C MET A 41 -9.30 0.73 -5.78
N TYR A 42 -9.64 1.24 -6.97
CA TYR A 42 -8.63 1.46 -8.01
C TYR A 42 -7.58 2.46 -7.54
N LEU A 43 -8.02 3.54 -6.88
CA LEU A 43 -7.11 4.55 -6.33
C LEU A 43 -6.17 3.93 -5.29
N LEU A 44 -6.71 3.18 -4.32
CA LEU A 44 -5.91 2.53 -3.28
C LEU A 44 -4.86 1.56 -3.87
N PHE A 45 -5.27 0.71 -4.82
CA PHE A 45 -4.31 -0.19 -5.47
C PHE A 45 -3.30 0.58 -6.31
N PHE A 46 -3.72 1.64 -6.99
CA PHE A 46 -2.81 2.48 -7.74
C PHE A 46 -1.77 3.16 -6.85
N GLU A 47 -2.13 3.63 -5.65
CA GLU A 47 -1.19 4.14 -4.66
C GLU A 47 -0.14 3.08 -4.26
N VAL A 48 -0.54 1.83 -4.02
CA VAL A 48 0.38 0.71 -3.73
C VAL A 48 1.33 0.44 -4.91
N VAL A 49 0.81 0.55 -6.13
CA VAL A 49 1.57 0.37 -7.38
C VAL A 49 2.55 1.52 -7.61
N LEU A 50 2.16 2.76 -7.35
CA LEU A 50 3.03 3.94 -7.45
C LEU A 50 4.24 3.84 -6.53
N ILE A 51 4.11 3.22 -5.35
CA ILE A 51 5.27 2.96 -4.48
C ILE A 51 6.32 2.12 -5.21
N GLN A 52 5.94 1.16 -6.07
CA GLN A 52 6.89 0.33 -6.81
C GLN A 52 7.67 1.16 -7.83
N LEU A 53 7.02 2.12 -8.49
CA LEU A 53 7.69 3.06 -9.38
C LEU A 53 8.68 3.96 -8.60
N ILE A 54 8.27 4.45 -7.43
CA ILE A 54 9.16 5.26 -6.59
C ILE A 54 10.36 4.44 -6.12
N GLU A 55 10.16 3.18 -5.72
CA GLU A 55 11.25 2.27 -5.34
C GLU A 55 12.25 2.05 -6.48
N PHE A 56 11.78 1.88 -7.72
CA PHE A 56 12.66 1.80 -8.89
C PHE A 56 13.57 3.04 -8.99
N PHE A 57 13.00 4.23 -8.90
CA PHE A 57 13.77 5.47 -8.96
C PHE A 57 14.69 5.64 -7.74
N LEU A 58 14.29 5.20 -6.54
CA LEU A 58 15.12 5.23 -5.35
C LEU A 58 16.36 4.36 -5.51
N TRP A 59 16.20 3.13 -6.02
CA TRP A 59 17.30 2.23 -6.32
C TRP A 59 18.34 2.85 -7.26
N LYS A 60 17.88 3.54 -8.32
CA LYS A 60 18.78 4.22 -9.26
C LYS A 60 19.45 5.47 -8.67
N ASN A 61 18.91 6.02 -7.58
CA ASN A 61 19.34 7.29 -6.99
C ASN A 61 19.85 7.17 -5.55
N LEU A 62 20.26 5.99 -5.09
CA LEU A 62 20.78 5.79 -3.73
C LEU A 62 21.95 6.72 -3.36
N LYS A 63 22.82 7.02 -4.33
CA LYS A 63 23.99 7.91 -4.14
C LYS A 63 23.68 9.40 -4.34
N ASN A 64 22.54 9.73 -4.97
CA ASN A 64 22.13 11.11 -5.22
C ASN A 64 21.24 11.60 -4.06
N ASP A 65 21.83 12.29 -3.09
CA ASP A 65 21.16 12.72 -1.87
C ASP A 65 19.89 13.56 -2.13
N LYS A 66 19.95 14.51 -3.07
CA LYS A 66 18.80 15.37 -3.40
C LYS A 66 17.63 14.56 -3.95
N MET A 67 17.90 13.68 -4.91
CA MET A 67 16.86 12.87 -5.55
C MET A 67 16.31 11.80 -4.61
N ASN A 68 17.19 11.14 -3.84
CA ASN A 68 16.78 10.18 -2.82
C ASN A 68 15.83 10.82 -1.79
N LYS A 69 16.16 12.03 -1.33
CA LYS A 69 15.32 12.76 -0.38
C LYS A 69 13.96 13.14 -0.95
N LEU A 70 13.93 13.62 -2.19
CA LEU A 70 12.68 13.94 -2.88
C LEU A 70 11.79 12.71 -3.01
N LEU A 71 12.33 11.61 -3.54
CA LEU A 71 11.59 10.36 -3.74
C LEU A 71 11.13 9.74 -2.40
N SER A 72 11.94 9.82 -1.35
CA SER A 72 11.57 9.35 -0.01
C SER A 72 10.39 10.13 0.58
N ARG A 73 10.33 11.45 0.35
CA ARG A 73 9.18 12.28 0.74
C ARG A 73 7.93 11.92 -0.04
N LEU A 74 8.05 11.74 -1.37
CA LEU A 74 6.94 11.31 -2.21
C LEU A 74 6.39 9.96 -1.77
N ALA A 75 7.26 8.98 -1.47
CA ALA A 75 6.84 7.69 -0.93
C ALA A 75 6.08 7.84 0.39
N CYS A 76 6.60 8.66 1.32
CA CYS A 76 5.92 8.95 2.59
C CYS A 76 4.52 9.53 2.37
N ILE A 77 4.37 10.51 1.47
CA ILE A 77 3.08 11.11 1.12
C ILE A 77 2.12 10.05 0.60
N ILE A 78 2.54 9.21 -0.36
CA ILE A 78 1.67 8.16 -0.93
C ILE A 78 1.28 7.12 0.14
N ILE A 79 2.20 6.72 1.02
CA ILE A 79 1.90 5.79 2.13
C ILE A 79 0.89 6.39 3.11
N LEU A 80 0.92 7.70 3.34
CA LEU A 80 -0.07 8.40 4.17
C LEU A 80 -1.40 8.61 3.42
N LEU A 81 -1.41 8.68 2.09
CA LEU A 81 -2.66 8.72 1.33
C LEU A 81 -3.44 7.41 1.40
N GLN A 82 -2.78 6.26 1.55
CA GLN A 82 -3.44 4.95 1.60
C GLN A 82 -4.50 4.82 2.72
N PRO A 83 -4.19 5.09 4.01
CA PRO A 83 -5.21 5.08 5.07
C PRO A 83 -6.33 6.10 4.82
N PHE A 84 -5.99 7.27 4.30
CA PHE A 84 -6.97 8.29 3.95
C PHE A 84 -7.97 7.76 2.91
N THR A 85 -7.48 7.13 1.83
CA THR A 85 -8.30 6.51 0.80
C THR A 85 -9.19 5.41 1.39
N ILE A 86 -8.67 4.55 2.27
CA ILE A 86 -9.48 3.51 2.95
C ILE A 86 -10.58 4.14 3.81
N ILE A 87 -10.28 5.19 4.59
CA ILE A 87 -11.27 5.88 5.43
C ILE A 87 -12.41 6.46 4.58
N LEU A 88 -12.10 7.00 3.39
CA LEU A 88 -13.12 7.52 2.48
C LEU A 88 -14.11 6.43 2.00
N MET A 89 -13.69 5.17 1.98
CA MET A 89 -14.53 4.03 1.59
C MET A 89 -15.58 3.62 2.64
N ILE A 90 -15.46 4.11 3.88
CA ILE A 90 -16.43 3.80 4.94
C ILE A 90 -17.83 4.29 4.52
N GLN A 91 -18.87 3.47 4.66
CA GLN A 91 -20.23 3.88 4.26
C GLN A 91 -20.90 4.78 5.30
N ARG A 92 -20.61 4.54 6.59
CA ARG A 92 -21.16 5.29 7.73
C ARG A 92 -20.50 6.66 7.89
N TYR A 93 -21.27 7.73 7.66
CA TYR A 93 -20.76 9.11 7.68
C TYR A 93 -20.22 9.55 9.04
N ASP A 94 -20.91 9.21 10.13
CA ASP A 94 -20.50 9.49 11.51
C ASP A 94 -19.09 8.94 11.81
N ILE A 95 -18.88 7.65 11.52
CA ILE A 95 -17.60 6.99 11.73
C ILE A 95 -16.53 7.57 10.80
N LYS A 96 -16.87 7.81 9.53
CA LYS A 96 -15.94 8.38 8.54
C LYS A 96 -15.39 9.72 9.00
N HIS A 97 -16.23 10.64 9.44
CA HIS A 97 -15.79 11.97 9.87
C HIS A 97 -14.93 11.92 11.13
N ILE A 98 -15.29 11.07 12.10
CA ILE A 98 -14.46 10.85 13.30
C ILE A 98 -13.10 10.28 12.91
N MET A 99 -13.06 9.25 12.06
CA MET A 99 -11.80 8.65 11.60
C MET A 99 -10.94 9.64 10.80
N LEU A 100 -11.54 10.46 9.93
CA LEU A 100 -10.84 11.51 9.19
C LEU A 100 -10.25 12.57 10.13
N ALA A 101 -11.01 13.00 11.15
CA ALA A 101 -10.52 13.97 12.13
C ALA A 101 -9.34 13.42 12.94
N LEU A 102 -9.46 12.19 13.46
CA LEU A 102 -8.38 11.50 14.18
C LEU A 102 -7.16 11.27 13.29
N TYR A 103 -7.37 10.87 12.04
CA TYR A 103 -6.28 10.66 11.08
C TYR A 103 -5.58 11.97 10.73
N SER A 104 -6.34 13.04 10.51
CA SER A 104 -5.78 14.37 10.24
C SER A 104 -4.95 14.88 11.42
N LEU A 105 -5.46 14.74 12.65
CA LEU A 105 -4.72 15.07 13.87
C LEU A 105 -3.41 14.26 13.95
N PHE A 106 -3.46 12.95 13.68
CA PHE A 106 -2.28 12.10 13.66
C PHE A 106 -1.24 12.55 12.61
N VAL A 107 -1.67 12.87 11.38
CA VAL A 107 -0.77 13.35 10.31
C VAL A 107 -0.17 14.71 10.67
N ILE A 108 -0.94 15.62 11.29
CA ILE A 108 -0.42 16.91 11.77
C ILE A 108 0.63 16.70 12.85
N LEU A 109 0.37 15.85 13.85
CA LEU A 109 1.33 15.53 14.91
C LEU A 109 2.60 14.89 14.35
N LEU A 110 2.47 13.99 13.38
CA LEU A 110 3.59 13.40 12.65
C LEU A 110 4.42 14.48 11.93
N TYR A 111 3.76 15.40 11.24
CA TYR A 111 4.43 16.49 10.52
C TYR A 111 5.18 17.42 11.49
N ILE A 112 4.55 17.80 12.60
CA ILE A 112 5.20 18.63 13.64
C ILE A 112 6.43 17.90 14.19
N ASN A 113 6.29 16.62 14.55
CA ASN A 113 7.38 15.82 15.11
C ASN A 113 8.55 15.67 14.11
N THR A 114 8.26 15.39 12.84
CA THR A 114 9.29 15.28 11.80
C THR A 114 9.99 16.60 11.51
N SER A 115 9.25 17.70 11.45
CA SER A 115 9.78 19.04 11.18
C SER A 115 10.69 19.54 12.31
N LEU A 116 10.30 19.32 13.57
CA LEU A 116 11.05 19.78 14.74
C LEU A 116 12.28 18.93 15.04
N TYR A 117 12.17 17.60 14.97
CA TYR A 117 13.22 16.71 15.49
C TYR A 117 14.02 15.98 14.40
N HIS A 118 13.58 16.01 13.13
CA HIS A 118 14.10 15.13 12.08
C HIS A 118 14.29 15.82 10.72
N LYS A 119 14.72 17.09 10.72
CA LYS A 119 14.85 17.96 9.54
C LYS A 119 15.63 17.38 8.33
N ASN A 120 16.36 16.27 8.49
CA ASN A 120 17.17 15.63 7.45
C ASN A 120 16.98 14.09 7.30
N SER A 121 15.98 13.45 7.92
CA SER A 121 15.86 11.97 7.93
C SER A 121 15.09 11.36 6.76
N PHE A 122 14.58 12.15 5.81
CA PHE A 122 13.88 11.64 4.64
C PHE A 122 14.84 11.03 3.63
N ARG A 123 15.48 9.92 3.99
CA ARG A 123 16.38 9.18 3.12
C ARG A 123 15.97 7.71 3.11
N THR A 124 16.28 7.06 2.01
CA THR A 124 16.16 5.61 1.87
C THR A 124 17.56 5.03 1.68
N THR A 125 17.87 4.00 2.45
CA THR A 125 19.13 3.24 2.37
C THR A 125 18.85 1.76 2.11
N VAL A 126 19.89 0.97 1.91
CA VAL A 126 19.75 -0.49 1.78
C VAL A 126 19.87 -1.08 3.18
N GLY A 127 18.83 -1.79 3.62
CA GLY A 127 18.79 -2.51 4.89
C GLY A 127 19.63 -3.80 4.86
N ILE A 128 19.77 -4.40 6.04
CA ILE A 128 20.58 -5.62 6.26
C ILE A 128 20.05 -6.81 5.45
N ASN A 129 18.74 -6.85 5.20
CA ASN A 129 18.08 -7.88 4.38
C ASN A 129 18.19 -7.63 2.86
N GLY A 130 18.96 -6.62 2.42
CA GLY A 130 19.10 -6.25 1.01
C GLY A 130 17.87 -5.54 0.41
N HIS A 131 16.81 -5.33 1.19
CA HIS A 131 15.70 -4.47 0.79
C HIS A 131 16.02 -3.01 1.07
N LEU A 132 15.31 -2.10 0.42
CA LEU A 132 15.34 -0.71 0.82
C LEU A 132 14.84 -0.55 2.27
N SER A 133 15.26 0.52 2.94
CA SER A 133 14.88 0.87 4.30
C SER A 133 14.61 2.37 4.39
N TRP A 134 13.44 2.71 4.90
CA TRP A 134 12.97 4.08 5.06
C TRP A 134 13.52 4.70 6.36
N GLU A 135 14.50 5.60 6.28
CA GLU A 135 15.09 6.20 7.48
C GLU A 135 14.13 7.17 8.19
N TRP A 136 13.15 7.72 7.47
CA TRP A 136 12.12 8.60 8.04
C TRP A 136 11.13 7.87 8.97
N MET A 137 11.18 6.54 9.00
CA MET A 137 10.45 5.74 9.99
C MET A 137 11.27 5.52 11.26
N ASN A 138 12.58 5.79 11.28
CA ASN A 138 13.46 5.48 12.41
C ASN A 138 13.44 6.59 13.49
N TYR A 139 12.37 6.61 14.29
CA TYR A 139 12.24 7.51 15.45
C TYR A 139 12.87 6.87 16.69
N LYS A 140 13.98 7.44 17.18
CA LYS A 140 14.63 6.99 18.41
C LYS A 140 13.62 6.97 19.58
N GLY A 141 13.35 5.78 20.12
CA GLY A 141 12.48 5.55 21.28
C GLY A 141 10.97 5.38 20.99
N TYR A 142 10.45 5.95 19.90
CA TYR A 142 8.99 5.98 19.63
C TYR A 142 8.57 5.32 18.31
N GLN A 143 9.50 4.74 17.55
CA GLN A 143 9.23 4.14 16.24
C GLN A 143 8.11 3.10 16.27
N ASN A 144 8.12 2.21 17.26
CA ASN A 144 7.14 1.13 17.37
C ASN A 144 5.73 1.67 17.64
N ILE A 145 5.62 2.73 18.45
CA ILE A 145 4.32 3.36 18.78
C ILE A 145 3.76 4.06 17.54
N PHE A 146 4.59 4.85 16.86
CA PHE A 146 4.19 5.52 15.63
C PHE A 146 3.72 4.51 14.58
N LEU A 147 4.52 3.46 14.37
CA LEU A 147 4.19 2.41 13.43
C LEU A 147 2.86 1.76 13.82
N PHE A 148 2.70 1.36 15.08
CA PHE A 148 1.48 0.74 15.57
C PHE A 148 0.23 1.61 15.32
N ILE A 149 0.29 2.91 15.63
CA ILE A 149 -0.81 3.84 15.37
C ILE A 149 -1.11 3.93 13.86
N LEU A 150 -0.07 4.03 13.01
CA LEU A 150 -0.25 4.02 11.57
C LEU A 150 -0.96 2.73 11.10
N LEU A 151 -0.59 1.56 11.64
CA LEU A 151 -1.25 0.29 11.29
C LEU A 151 -2.71 0.24 11.74
N LEU A 152 -3.06 0.84 12.87
CA LEU A 152 -4.46 0.93 13.30
C LEU A 152 -5.32 1.70 12.29
N PHE A 153 -4.77 2.74 11.66
CA PHE A 153 -5.46 3.47 10.59
C PHE A 153 -5.59 2.69 9.28
N TYR A 154 -4.84 1.61 9.09
CA TYR A 154 -5.14 0.64 8.02
C TYR A 154 -6.26 -0.33 8.43
N ILE A 155 -6.19 -0.90 9.64
CA ILE A 155 -7.10 -1.98 10.06
C ILE A 155 -8.50 -1.44 10.38
N ILE A 156 -8.60 -0.47 11.29
CA ILE A 156 -9.89 -0.05 11.86
C ILE A 156 -10.85 0.41 10.76
N PRO A 157 -10.45 1.26 9.80
CA PRO A 157 -11.33 1.66 8.70
C PRO A 157 -11.83 0.47 7.87
N THR A 158 -11.00 -0.53 7.58
CA THR A 158 -11.40 -1.68 6.76
C THR A 158 -12.54 -2.50 7.40
N LEU A 159 -12.63 -2.55 8.73
CA LEU A 159 -13.74 -3.20 9.44
C LEU A 159 -15.10 -2.56 9.11
N PHE A 160 -15.12 -1.29 8.71
CA PHE A 160 -16.33 -0.54 8.37
C PHE A 160 -16.60 -0.41 6.86
N THR A 161 -15.75 -1.00 6.01
CA THR A 161 -15.91 -0.96 4.54
C THR A 161 -16.77 -2.10 3.98
N ASN A 162 -17.12 -3.11 4.79
CA ASN A 162 -17.79 -4.35 4.36
C ASN A 162 -17.06 -5.12 3.22
N ASN A 163 -15.77 -4.84 3.00
CA ASN A 163 -14.97 -5.47 1.95
C ASN A 163 -13.99 -6.47 2.56
N PHE A 164 -14.41 -7.74 2.68
CA PHE A 164 -13.61 -8.80 3.29
C PHE A 164 -12.27 -9.03 2.57
N VAL A 165 -12.24 -8.87 1.24
CA VAL A 165 -11.04 -9.04 0.44
C VAL A 165 -10.00 -7.95 0.76
N LEU A 166 -10.45 -6.69 0.90
CA LEU A 166 -9.60 -5.59 1.34
C LEU A 166 -9.10 -5.82 2.79
N PHE A 167 -9.99 -6.21 3.70
CA PHE A 167 -9.61 -6.51 5.09
C PHE A 167 -8.52 -7.60 5.15
N LEU A 168 -8.72 -8.70 4.43
CA LEU A 168 -7.74 -9.79 4.35
C LEU A 168 -6.40 -9.31 3.78
N PHE A 169 -6.43 -8.54 2.69
CA PHE A 169 -5.23 -7.95 2.09
C PHE A 169 -4.45 -7.09 3.09
N VAL A 170 -5.14 -6.21 3.81
CA VAL A 170 -4.53 -5.35 4.82
C VAL A 170 -3.94 -6.19 5.96
N ILE A 171 -4.69 -7.13 6.53
CA ILE A 171 -4.19 -7.97 7.64
C ILE A 171 -2.96 -8.78 7.22
N VAL A 172 -2.99 -9.46 6.08
CA VAL A 172 -1.84 -10.25 5.60
C VAL A 172 -0.63 -9.35 5.36
N SER A 173 -0.84 -8.19 4.73
CA SER A 173 0.24 -7.23 4.47
C SER A 173 0.87 -6.71 5.76
N LEU A 174 0.05 -6.45 6.78
CA LEU A 174 0.49 -5.98 8.08
C LEU A 174 1.25 -7.05 8.85
N VAL A 175 0.76 -8.30 8.89
CA VAL A 175 1.46 -9.40 9.56
C VAL A 175 2.85 -9.60 8.97
N ILE A 176 2.97 -9.63 7.63
CA ILE A 176 4.27 -9.75 6.96
C ILE A 176 5.17 -8.56 7.29
N SER A 177 4.63 -7.34 7.23
CA SER A 177 5.38 -6.11 7.54
C SER A 177 5.88 -6.10 8.99
N PHE A 178 5.07 -6.59 9.93
CA PHE A 178 5.40 -6.68 11.35
C PHE A 178 6.52 -7.70 11.58
N VAL A 179 6.39 -8.92 11.04
CA VAL A 179 7.42 -9.97 11.16
C VAL A 179 8.77 -9.48 10.61
N GLN A 180 8.76 -8.83 9.46
CA GLN A 180 9.99 -8.31 8.85
C GLN A 180 10.58 -7.15 9.63
N TYR A 181 9.74 -6.27 10.17
CA TYR A 181 10.17 -5.16 10.99
C TYR A 181 10.89 -5.63 12.26
N PHE A 182 10.33 -6.60 13.01
CA PHE A 182 11.00 -7.14 14.20
C PHE A 182 12.31 -7.86 13.90
N LYS A 183 12.42 -8.48 12.72
CA LYS A 183 13.62 -9.24 12.36
C LYS A 183 14.75 -8.38 11.79
N TYR A 184 14.42 -7.35 11.00
CA TYR A 184 15.40 -6.61 10.20
C TYR A 184 15.32 -5.08 10.34
N ASN A 185 14.41 -4.55 11.17
CA ASN A 185 14.11 -3.11 11.29
C ASN A 185 13.73 -2.46 9.95
N THR A 186 13.20 -3.23 9.00
CA THR A 186 12.70 -2.73 7.72
C THR A 186 11.18 -2.82 7.70
N PHE A 187 10.50 -1.69 7.52
CA PHE A 187 9.06 -1.66 7.36
C PHE A 187 8.65 -1.67 5.89
N GLY A 188 7.61 -2.42 5.55
CA GLY A 188 7.08 -2.52 4.19
C GLY A 188 7.93 -3.34 3.21
N SER A 189 8.93 -4.07 3.69
CA SER A 189 9.57 -5.14 2.93
C SER A 189 8.52 -6.15 2.48
N MET A 190 8.60 -6.59 1.22
CA MET A 190 7.66 -7.53 0.57
C MET A 190 6.31 -6.97 0.08
N TRP A 191 6.04 -5.66 0.19
CA TRP A 191 4.82 -5.05 -0.38
C TRP A 191 4.65 -5.32 -1.89
N CYS A 192 5.75 -5.46 -2.64
CA CYS A 192 5.72 -5.79 -4.06
C CYS A 192 5.16 -7.18 -4.33
N TRP A 193 5.61 -8.18 -3.57
CA TRP A 193 5.13 -9.56 -3.67
C TRP A 193 3.65 -9.63 -3.31
N LEU A 194 3.24 -8.92 -2.27
CA LEU A 194 1.83 -8.83 -1.87
C LEU A 194 0.96 -8.20 -2.94
N SER A 195 1.42 -7.09 -3.53
CA SER A 195 0.73 -6.45 -4.66
C SER A 195 0.56 -7.41 -5.83
N ASN A 196 1.64 -8.13 -6.21
CA ASN A 196 1.60 -9.09 -7.31
C ASN A 196 0.66 -10.27 -7.02
N ILE A 197 0.76 -10.89 -5.84
CA ILE A 197 -0.09 -12.03 -5.46
C ILE A 197 -1.56 -11.63 -5.47
N PHE A 198 -1.87 -10.45 -4.92
CA PHE A 198 -3.25 -9.98 -4.85
C PHE A 198 -3.83 -9.67 -6.23
N LEU A 199 -3.07 -9.01 -7.10
CA LEU A 199 -3.51 -8.72 -8.47
C LEU A 199 -3.63 -9.99 -9.31
N LEU A 200 -2.72 -10.95 -9.11
CA LEU A 200 -2.81 -12.27 -9.74
C LEU A 200 -4.08 -13.01 -9.31
N TYR A 201 -4.50 -12.90 -8.05
CA TYR A 201 -5.77 -13.45 -7.58
C TYR A 201 -6.97 -12.91 -8.38
N PHE A 202 -7.02 -11.62 -8.70
CA PHE A 202 -8.09 -11.07 -9.54
C PHE A 202 -8.04 -11.57 -10.97
N ILE A 203 -6.84 -11.68 -11.57
CA ILE A 203 -6.68 -12.25 -12.90
C ILE A 203 -7.22 -13.68 -12.94
N ILE A 204 -6.81 -14.53 -11.99
CA ILE A 204 -7.28 -15.92 -11.89
C ILE A 204 -8.80 -15.96 -11.67
N ASN A 205 -9.33 -15.10 -10.81
CA ASN A 205 -10.76 -15.05 -10.57
C ASN A 205 -11.56 -14.68 -11.84
N ILE A 206 -11.08 -13.70 -12.62
CA ILE A 206 -11.73 -13.24 -13.84
C ILE A 206 -11.59 -14.26 -14.98
N LEU A 207 -10.38 -14.78 -15.23
CA LEU A 207 -10.09 -15.60 -16.40
C LEU A 207 -10.41 -17.08 -16.22
N ILE A 208 -10.42 -17.58 -14.98
CA ILE A 208 -10.55 -19.02 -14.71
C ILE A 208 -11.79 -19.30 -13.87
N ILE A 209 -11.91 -18.70 -12.68
CA ILE A 209 -12.94 -19.09 -11.71
C ILE A 209 -14.35 -18.71 -12.18
N GLN A 210 -14.55 -17.47 -12.64
CA GLN A 210 -15.87 -17.02 -13.06
C GLN A 210 -16.38 -17.75 -14.33
N PRO A 211 -15.58 -17.92 -15.40
CA PRO A 211 -15.97 -18.72 -16.55
C PRO A 211 -16.28 -20.17 -16.20
N TYR A 212 -15.47 -20.79 -15.33
CA TYR A 212 -15.71 -22.18 -14.89
C TYR A 212 -17.03 -22.33 -14.13
N LYS A 213 -17.37 -21.39 -13.23
CA LYS A 213 -18.65 -21.39 -12.52
C LYS A 213 -19.84 -21.22 -13.46
N GLU A 214 -19.70 -20.40 -14.49
CA GLU A 214 -20.74 -20.24 -15.50
C GLU A 214 -20.95 -21.52 -16.30
N TYR A 215 -19.87 -22.17 -16.75
CA TYR A 215 -19.94 -23.45 -17.45
C TYR A 215 -20.64 -24.53 -16.63
N ASN A 216 -20.30 -24.65 -15.34
CA ASN A 216 -20.91 -25.65 -14.46
C ASN A 216 -22.39 -25.36 -14.13
N ASN A 217 -22.85 -24.12 -14.21
CA ASN A 217 -24.26 -23.78 -14.00
C ASN A 217 -25.13 -24.06 -15.24
N LEU A 218 -24.50 -24.27 -16.41
CA LEU A 218 -25.18 -24.61 -17.67
C LEU A 218 -25.35 -26.12 -17.87
N CYS A 219 -24.63 -26.95 -17.11
CA CYS A 219 -24.71 -28.42 -17.13
C CYS A 219 -25.61 -28.93 -15.99
#